data_AF-A0AAR2ITT6-F1
#
_entry.id   AF-A0AAR2ITT6-F1
#
_cell.length_a   1.000
_cell.length_b   1.000
_cell.length_c   1.000
_cell.angle_alpha   90.00
_cell.angle_beta   90.00
_cell.angle_gamma   90.00
#
_symmetry.space_group_name_H-M   'P 1'
#
loop_
_entity.id
_entity.type
_entity.pdbx_description
1 polymer ?
#
loop_
_entity_poly.entity_id
_entity_poly.type
_entity_poly.pdbx_seq_one_letter_code
_entity_poly.pdbx_strand_id
1 'polypeptide(L)'
;MKRTVTNVSAYMALSMCVVFFFAGSKLFKPITAIENFLKAHSRIIKYITLGILGAGYVAYFIAACWLDFHRAIALVVLTCVAVFFTVYDLVKKYKGDSIKRIFKPAIRCFKANIRWIKWVFIVVVVGLLVAWLAVDTSKRPEQLVSFGGVCLFILGIFIFSAHRHAVRWRTLFWGLGLQFVIGLFVIRTQPGYIAFNWLGAQVQTFLNYTQAGTSFVFGGLVEAGIFAFQALPIVIFFSSVMSVLYFLGVMQWVIIKISWIMQITMGTSPTESLSVAGNIFVGQTEAPLLIRPYLKDMTKSEIHAVIVGGFATIAGSVMGAFISFGIDASSLIAASVMAAPCALAMAKLSYPETEESKFKSEAEIKNILEAASAGASTSIGLVANIGANLIAFLAILDFINAALRWLGGMVGYPEITFELICSYVFMPVAFMMGIPVEESFTVAELIGTKLFLNEFIAYEKLSKLKNNRLNGITEVGQYISVRSEIISTYALCGFANFSSLGIVIGGLSSICPSRKSDISAVVLRALITGTCVSLVNACILLYTSFQNIFYFCETKGFSHFFHSSQLFSSMLSGGDITYICICVTAMASHLLKVAR
;
A
#
# COMPACT_ATOMS: atom_id res chain seq x y z
N MET A 1 8.53 -36.47 -41.79
CA MET A 1 7.31 -36.85 -41.04
C MET A 1 6.83 -35.61 -40.31
N LYS A 2 6.13 -34.66 -40.94
CA LYS A 2 4.70 -34.70 -41.34
C LYS A 2 3.76 -35.07 -40.19
N ARG A 3 3.47 -34.09 -39.31
CA ARG A 3 2.15 -33.79 -38.72
C ARG A 3 2.32 -32.86 -37.52
N THR A 4 2.27 -31.53 -37.75
CA THR A 4 1.69 -30.51 -36.83
C THR A 4 1.84 -29.08 -37.38
N VAL A 5 1.65 -28.87 -38.70
CA VAL A 5 1.42 -27.53 -39.30
C VAL A 5 0.05 -27.46 -39.99
N THR A 6 -0.71 -28.55 -40.00
CA THR A 6 -2.07 -28.64 -40.56
C THR A 6 -3.13 -28.49 -39.47
N ASN A 7 -3.25 -27.31 -38.87
CA ASN A 7 -4.50 -26.93 -38.18
C ASN A 7 -4.76 -25.41 -38.13
N VAL A 8 -3.88 -24.56 -38.67
CA VAL A 8 -4.14 -23.11 -38.81
C VAL A 8 -4.72 -22.76 -40.19
N SER A 9 -4.46 -23.59 -41.23
CA SER A 9 -5.05 -23.41 -42.57
C SER A 9 -6.54 -23.78 -42.65
N ALA A 10 -7.02 -24.70 -41.80
CA ALA A 10 -8.44 -25.08 -41.80
C ALA A 10 -9.36 -24.00 -41.21
N TYR A 11 -8.89 -23.21 -40.24
CA TYR A 11 -9.67 -22.11 -39.66
C TYR A 11 -9.68 -20.86 -40.56
N MET A 12 -8.59 -20.58 -41.28
CA MET A 12 -8.61 -19.53 -42.33
C MET A 12 -9.40 -19.96 -43.57
N ALA A 13 -9.40 -21.24 -43.95
CA ALA A 13 -10.22 -21.74 -45.05
C ALA A 13 -11.71 -21.79 -44.70
N LEU A 14 -12.10 -22.12 -43.45
CA LEU A 14 -13.51 -22.01 -43.03
C LEU A 14 -13.96 -20.54 -42.92
N SER A 15 -13.07 -19.65 -42.46
CA SER A 15 -13.37 -18.22 -42.42
C SER A 15 -13.46 -17.60 -43.83
N MET A 16 -12.63 -18.04 -44.78
CA MET A 16 -12.71 -17.59 -46.18
C MET A 16 -13.83 -18.26 -46.99
N CYS A 17 -14.23 -19.51 -46.71
CA CYS A 17 -15.41 -20.11 -47.33
C CYS A 17 -16.71 -19.48 -46.83
N VAL A 18 -16.80 -19.07 -45.57
CA VAL A 18 -17.95 -18.30 -45.06
C VAL A 18 -18.00 -16.89 -45.68
N VAL A 19 -16.84 -16.32 -46.03
CA VAL A 19 -16.76 -15.01 -46.71
C VAL A 19 -17.06 -15.11 -48.21
N PHE A 20 -16.73 -16.21 -48.90
CA PHE A 20 -16.98 -16.38 -50.34
C PHE A 20 -18.36 -16.96 -50.69
N PHE A 21 -19.02 -17.70 -49.80
CA PHE A 21 -20.37 -18.23 -50.06
C PHE A 21 -21.51 -17.22 -49.74
N PHE A 22 -21.18 -16.06 -49.17
CA PHE A 22 -22.13 -14.97 -48.88
C PHE A 22 -21.94 -13.75 -49.80
N ALA A 23 -21.40 -13.96 -51.01
CA ALA A 23 -21.41 -12.99 -52.09
C ALA A 23 -22.79 -12.95 -52.78
N GLY A 24 -23.82 -12.48 -52.07
CA GLY A 24 -25.21 -12.49 -52.53
C GLY A 24 -26.10 -11.48 -51.82
N SER A 25 -26.00 -10.23 -52.27
CA SER A 25 -26.99 -9.12 -52.22
C SER A 25 -28.08 -9.08 -51.11
N LYS A 26 -28.03 -7.97 -50.35
CA LYS A 26 -29.09 -7.30 -49.52
C LYS A 26 -29.01 -7.40 -47.99
N LEU A 27 -28.25 -8.31 -47.38
CA LEU A 27 -28.19 -8.44 -45.90
C LEU A 27 -27.10 -7.61 -45.19
N PHE A 28 -26.11 -7.06 -45.91
CA PHE A 28 -24.97 -6.33 -45.31
C PHE A 28 -25.21 -4.82 -45.09
N LYS A 29 -26.16 -4.21 -45.81
CA LYS A 29 -26.51 -2.79 -45.65
C LYS A 29 -27.04 -2.41 -44.26
N PRO A 30 -27.91 -3.20 -43.58
CA PRO A 30 -28.37 -2.83 -42.25
C PRO A 30 -27.26 -2.88 -41.20
N ILE A 31 -26.30 -3.81 -41.30
CA ILE A 31 -25.22 -3.95 -40.31
C ILE A 31 -24.24 -2.78 -40.40
N THR A 32 -23.85 -2.37 -41.61
CA THR A 32 -22.99 -1.18 -41.81
C THR A 32 -23.72 0.13 -41.51
N ALA A 33 -25.02 0.23 -41.78
CA ALA A 33 -25.84 1.38 -41.40
C ALA A 33 -26.01 1.49 -39.88
N ILE A 34 -26.23 0.37 -39.18
CA ILE A 34 -26.30 0.29 -37.72
C ILE A 34 -24.94 0.64 -37.12
N GLU A 35 -23.83 0.12 -37.64
CA GLU A 35 -22.50 0.43 -37.14
C GLU A 35 -22.13 1.92 -37.33
N ASN A 36 -22.51 2.50 -38.48
CA ASN A 36 -22.33 3.92 -38.74
C ASN A 36 -23.27 4.80 -37.88
N PHE A 37 -24.50 4.36 -37.63
CA PHE A 37 -25.45 5.03 -36.73
C PHE A 37 -24.98 4.96 -35.27
N LEU A 38 -24.49 3.79 -34.82
CA LEU A 38 -23.90 3.56 -33.50
C LEU A 38 -22.63 4.38 -33.31
N LYS A 39 -21.77 4.51 -34.34
CA LYS A 39 -20.59 5.39 -34.29
C LYS A 39 -20.99 6.86 -34.27
N ALA A 40 -21.96 7.28 -35.09
CA ALA A 40 -22.46 8.66 -35.13
C ALA A 40 -23.13 9.10 -33.82
N HIS A 41 -23.88 8.20 -33.16
CA HIS A 41 -24.58 8.46 -31.90
C HIS A 41 -23.88 7.86 -30.67
N SER A 42 -22.64 7.39 -30.81
CA SER A 42 -21.90 6.65 -29.77
C SER A 42 -21.87 7.38 -28.43
N ARG A 43 -21.69 8.71 -28.44
CA ARG A 43 -21.72 9.52 -27.22
C ARG A 43 -23.10 9.54 -26.57
N ILE A 44 -24.15 9.79 -27.35
CA ILE A 44 -25.54 9.86 -26.86
C ILE A 44 -25.96 8.50 -26.32
N ILE A 45 -25.69 7.42 -27.05
CA ILE A 45 -25.97 6.05 -26.63
C ILE A 45 -25.20 5.73 -25.34
N LYS A 46 -23.92 6.09 -25.26
CA LYS A 46 -23.12 5.90 -24.04
C LYS A 46 -23.74 6.64 -22.84
N TYR A 47 -24.21 7.88 -23.00
CA TYR A 47 -24.86 8.63 -21.93
C TYR A 47 -26.22 8.03 -21.54
N ILE A 48 -27.03 7.59 -22.50
CA ILE A 48 -28.31 6.93 -22.22
C ILE A 48 -28.08 5.62 -21.47
N THR A 49 -27.15 4.78 -21.92
CA THR A 49 -26.81 3.52 -21.26
C THR A 49 -26.26 3.75 -19.86
N LEU A 50 -25.35 4.73 -19.67
CA LEU A 50 -24.86 5.12 -18.35
C LEU A 50 -25.97 5.67 -17.46
N GLY A 51 -26.91 6.43 -18.01
CA GLY A 51 -28.06 6.96 -17.29
C GLY A 51 -28.99 5.85 -16.80
N ILE A 52 -29.29 4.86 -17.65
CA ILE A 52 -30.11 3.69 -17.29
C ILE A 52 -29.40 2.84 -16.23
N LEU A 53 -28.11 2.54 -16.42
CA LEU A 53 -27.31 1.80 -15.44
C LEU A 53 -27.23 2.54 -14.11
N GLY A 54 -27.05 3.86 -14.14
CA GLY A 54 -27.03 4.71 -12.95
C GLY A 54 -28.37 4.72 -12.22
N ALA A 55 -29.49 4.86 -12.95
CA ALA A 55 -30.83 4.79 -12.37
C ALA A 55 -31.11 3.40 -11.77
N GLY A 56 -30.72 2.32 -12.47
CA GLY A 56 -30.82 0.96 -11.97
C GLY A 56 -30.00 0.74 -10.70
N TYR A 57 -28.77 1.27 -10.65
CA TYR A 57 -27.93 1.22 -9.47
C TYR A 57 -28.55 1.98 -8.29
N VAL A 58 -29.10 3.18 -8.50
CA VAL A 58 -29.77 3.95 -7.44
C VAL A 58 -31.00 3.21 -6.93
N ALA A 59 -31.80 2.61 -7.81
CA ALA A 59 -32.95 1.79 -7.41
C ALA A 59 -32.50 0.57 -6.57
N TYR A 60 -31.46 -0.13 -7.01
CA TYR A 60 -30.87 -1.24 -6.25
C TYR A 60 -30.32 -0.78 -4.89
N PHE A 61 -29.63 0.37 -4.85
CA PHE A 61 -29.07 0.94 -3.63
C PHE A 61 -30.16 1.25 -2.60
N ILE A 62 -31.25 1.89 -3.03
CA ILE A 62 -32.41 2.19 -2.17
C ILE A 62 -33.06 0.90 -1.68
N ALA A 63 -33.28 -0.08 -2.57
CA ALA A 63 -33.83 -1.37 -2.21
C ALA A 63 -32.96 -2.12 -1.19
N ALA A 64 -31.63 -2.12 -1.38
CA ALA A 64 -30.68 -2.73 -0.46
C ALA A 64 -30.71 -2.06 0.92
N CYS A 65 -30.75 -0.72 0.97
CA CYS A 65 -30.86 0.03 2.22
C CYS A 65 -32.19 -0.23 2.95
N TRP A 66 -33.27 -0.48 2.19
CA TRP A 66 -34.60 -0.71 2.74
C TRP A 66 -34.78 -2.13 3.29
N LEU A 67 -34.22 -3.14 2.61
CA LEU A 67 -34.36 -4.55 3.02
C LEU A 67 -33.53 -4.87 4.28
N ASP A 68 -32.25 -4.52 4.28
CA ASP A 68 -31.37 -4.74 5.42
C ASP A 68 -30.24 -3.71 5.42
N PHE A 69 -30.43 -2.66 6.22
CA PHE A 69 -29.46 -1.58 6.34
C PHE A 69 -28.12 -2.07 6.86
N HIS A 70 -28.09 -3.03 7.79
CA HIS A 70 -26.85 -3.55 8.38
C HIS A 70 -25.99 -4.26 7.34
N ARG A 71 -26.61 -5.05 6.46
CA ARG A 71 -25.92 -5.68 5.34
C ARG A 71 -25.48 -4.67 4.27
N ALA A 72 -26.21 -3.58 4.11
CA ALA A 72 -25.93 -2.54 3.13
C ALA A 72 -24.86 -1.53 3.56
N ILE A 73 -24.35 -1.54 4.81
CA ILE A 73 -23.41 -0.53 5.33
C ILE A 73 -22.21 -0.30 4.41
N ALA A 74 -21.56 -1.36 3.93
CA ALA A 74 -20.40 -1.24 3.05
C ALA A 74 -20.76 -0.55 1.73
N LEU A 75 -21.92 -0.89 1.15
CA LEU A 75 -22.43 -0.26 -0.06
C LEU A 75 -22.76 1.22 0.19
N VAL A 76 -23.39 1.55 1.32
CA VAL A 76 -23.69 2.94 1.74
C VAL A 76 -22.41 3.75 1.85
N VAL A 77 -21.39 3.24 2.55
CA VAL A 77 -20.12 3.95 2.72
C VAL A 77 -19.43 4.19 1.36
N LEU A 78 -19.36 3.16 0.50
CA LEU A 78 -18.76 3.30 -0.83
C LEU A 78 -19.51 4.31 -1.70
N THR A 79 -20.85 4.26 -1.72
CA THR A 79 -21.68 5.23 -2.45
C THR A 79 -21.49 6.64 -1.91
N CYS A 80 -21.50 6.83 -0.59
CA CYS A 80 -21.29 8.13 0.04
C CYS A 80 -19.93 8.71 -0.30
N VAL A 81 -18.86 7.89 -0.27
CA VAL A 81 -17.51 8.31 -0.66
C VAL A 81 -17.47 8.69 -2.14
N ALA A 82 -18.04 7.87 -3.03
CA ALA A 82 -18.09 8.15 -4.46
C ALA A 82 -18.85 9.46 -4.76
N VAL A 83 -20.00 9.66 -4.11
CA VAL A 83 -20.80 10.89 -4.22
C VAL A 83 -20.03 12.08 -3.66
N PHE A 84 -19.42 11.97 -2.48
CA PHE A 84 -18.65 13.05 -1.86
C PHE A 84 -17.53 13.53 -2.80
N PHE A 85 -16.75 12.62 -3.37
CA PHE A 85 -15.67 12.99 -4.27
C PHE A 85 -16.16 13.53 -5.61
N THR A 86 -17.23 12.96 -6.16
CA THR A 86 -17.85 13.47 -7.40
C THR A 86 -18.39 14.89 -7.20
N VAL A 87 -19.07 15.13 -6.08
CA VAL A 87 -19.57 16.46 -5.69
C VAL A 87 -18.41 17.41 -5.44
N TYR A 88 -17.36 16.99 -4.74
CA TYR A 88 -16.17 17.80 -4.51
C TYR A 88 -15.51 18.23 -5.82
N ASP A 89 -15.30 17.31 -6.75
CA ASP A 89 -14.69 17.60 -8.06
C ASP A 89 -15.62 18.51 -8.91
N LEU A 90 -16.94 18.33 -8.83
CA LEU A 90 -17.94 19.19 -9.48
C LEU A 90 -17.93 20.62 -8.90
N VAL A 91 -17.95 20.75 -7.57
CA VAL A 91 -17.90 22.03 -6.86
C VAL A 91 -16.60 22.75 -7.18
N LYS A 92 -15.46 22.04 -7.20
CA LYS A 92 -14.17 22.59 -7.61
C LYS A 92 -14.22 23.12 -9.04
N LYS A 93 -14.86 22.41 -9.97
CA LYS A 93 -14.96 22.79 -11.39
C LYS A 93 -15.89 24.01 -11.63
N TYR A 94 -17.08 24.03 -11.03
CA TYR A 94 -18.09 25.06 -11.31
C TYR A 94 -18.06 26.26 -10.36
N LYS A 95 -17.73 26.04 -9.08
CA LYS A 95 -17.77 27.08 -8.05
C LYS A 95 -16.39 27.39 -7.46
N GLY A 96 -15.31 26.78 -7.94
CA GLY A 96 -13.96 26.96 -7.41
C GLY A 96 -13.54 28.43 -7.31
N ASP A 97 -13.78 29.21 -8.36
CA ASP A 97 -13.38 30.64 -8.39
C ASP A 97 -14.28 31.54 -7.54
N SER A 98 -15.55 31.17 -7.36
CA SER A 98 -16.46 31.87 -6.45
C SER A 98 -16.11 31.57 -4.99
N ILE A 99 -15.81 30.32 -4.65
CA ILE A 99 -15.36 29.92 -3.31
C ILE A 99 -14.03 30.60 -2.98
N LYS A 100 -13.07 30.61 -3.91
CA LYS A 100 -11.81 31.34 -3.74
C LYS A 100 -12.03 32.83 -3.50
N ARG A 101 -13.02 33.46 -4.17
CA ARG A 101 -13.37 34.88 -3.94
C ARG A 101 -13.99 35.12 -2.57
N ILE A 102 -14.89 34.25 -2.10
CA ILE A 102 -15.51 34.36 -0.77
C ILE A 102 -14.46 34.21 0.34
N PHE A 103 -13.51 33.29 0.17
CA PHE A 103 -12.45 33.07 1.15
C PHE A 103 -11.24 34.01 0.99
N LYS A 104 -11.17 34.88 -0.04
CA LYS A 104 -10.07 35.85 -0.19
C LYS A 104 -9.80 36.70 1.05
N PRO A 105 -10.78 37.31 1.75
CA PRO A 105 -10.52 38.10 2.96
C PRO A 105 -9.96 37.24 4.09
N ALA A 106 -10.53 36.05 4.33
CA ALA A 106 -10.02 35.11 5.33
C ALA A 106 -8.61 34.62 5.01
N ILE A 107 -8.34 34.29 3.74
CA ILE A 107 -7.01 33.89 3.25
C ILE A 107 -6.01 35.04 3.39
N ARG A 108 -6.42 36.29 3.17
CA ARG A 108 -5.55 37.46 3.31
C ARG A 108 -5.17 37.70 4.78
N CYS A 109 -6.14 37.63 5.70
CA CYS A 109 -5.91 37.69 7.14
C CYS A 109 -5.02 36.52 7.61
N PHE A 110 -5.34 35.30 7.18
CA PHE A 110 -4.56 34.10 7.48
C PHE A 110 -3.14 34.18 6.92
N LYS A 111 -2.93 34.73 5.71
CA LYS A 111 -1.60 34.95 5.13
C LYS A 111 -0.82 36.03 5.88
N ALA A 112 -1.47 37.12 6.30
CA ALA A 112 -0.82 38.17 7.09
C ALA A 112 -0.30 37.61 8.42
N ASN A 113 -1.06 36.72 9.05
CA ASN A 113 -0.73 36.13 10.35
C ASN A 113 -0.11 34.72 10.25
N ILE A 114 0.23 34.24 9.04
CA ILE A 114 0.62 32.83 8.82
C ILE A 114 1.83 32.42 9.64
N ARG A 115 2.79 33.33 9.86
CA ARG A 115 3.98 33.03 10.67
C ARG A 115 3.59 32.79 12.12
N TRP A 116 2.76 33.67 12.69
CA TRP A 116 2.28 33.54 14.07
C TRP A 116 1.40 32.30 14.25
N ILE A 117 0.42 32.09 13.36
CA ILE A 117 -0.45 30.91 13.39
C ILE A 117 0.35 29.61 13.26
N LYS A 118 1.38 29.57 12.39
CA LYS A 118 2.27 28.41 12.28
C LYS A 118 3.00 28.13 13.58
N TRP A 119 3.57 29.15 14.22
CA TRP A 119 4.27 28.96 15.49
C TRP A 119 3.33 28.53 16.61
N VAL A 120 2.15 29.13 16.74
CA VAL A 120 1.14 28.70 17.72
C VAL A 120 0.70 27.27 17.46
N PHE A 121 0.41 26.91 16.20
CA PHE A 121 0.04 25.55 15.85
C PHE A 121 1.14 24.54 16.17
N ILE A 122 2.40 24.85 15.84
CA ILE A 122 3.54 23.98 16.16
C ILE A 122 3.69 23.83 17.68
N VAL A 123 3.64 24.92 18.44
CA VAL A 123 3.78 24.90 19.90
C VAL A 123 2.64 24.09 20.53
N VAL A 124 1.40 24.27 20.05
CA VAL A 124 0.25 23.50 20.55
C VAL A 124 0.39 22.02 20.20
N VAL A 125 0.73 21.67 18.96
CA VAL A 125 0.89 20.27 18.54
C VAL A 125 2.03 19.60 19.29
N VAL A 126 3.19 20.25 19.39
CA VAL A 126 4.35 19.72 20.13
C VAL A 126 4.03 19.65 21.62
N GLY A 127 3.39 20.67 22.19
CA GLY A 127 2.98 20.68 23.59
C GLY A 127 2.00 19.54 23.93
N LEU A 128 0.99 19.32 23.08
CA LEU A 128 0.06 18.21 23.21
C LEU A 128 0.76 16.85 23.03
N LEU A 129 1.68 16.74 22.07
CA LEU A 129 2.44 15.51 21.84
C LEU A 129 3.36 15.18 23.02
N VAL A 130 4.06 16.18 23.57
CA VAL A 130 4.93 16.01 24.75
C VAL A 130 4.11 15.70 25.99
N ALA A 131 2.98 16.40 26.22
CA ALA A 131 2.09 16.11 27.33
C ALA A 131 1.51 14.69 27.22
N TRP A 132 1.09 14.29 26.02
CA TRP A 132 0.61 12.94 25.76
C TRP A 132 1.70 11.89 25.97
N LEU A 133 2.91 12.13 25.45
CA LEU A 133 4.05 11.24 25.62
C LEU A 133 4.46 11.12 27.08
N ALA A 134 4.42 12.20 27.86
CA ALA A 134 4.67 12.17 29.30
C ALA A 134 3.62 11.33 30.06
N VAL A 135 2.34 11.45 29.69
CA VAL A 135 1.26 10.66 30.30
C VAL A 135 1.36 9.18 29.92
N ASP A 136 1.62 8.87 28.64
CA ASP A 136 1.71 7.47 28.17
C ASP A 136 2.98 6.78 28.72
N THR A 137 4.12 7.48 28.67
CA THR A 137 5.39 7.03 29.24
C THR A 137 5.29 6.73 30.73
N SER A 138 4.54 7.56 31.50
CA SER A 138 4.38 7.34 32.94
C SER A 138 3.76 5.97 33.27
N LYS A 139 3.03 5.40 32.32
CA LYS A 139 2.36 4.09 32.47
C LYS A 139 3.17 2.95 31.88
N ARG A 140 4.10 3.21 30.94
CA ARG A 140 4.83 2.19 30.17
C ARG A 140 6.26 2.65 29.82
N PRO A 141 7.25 2.44 30.70
CA PRO A 141 8.61 2.91 30.47
C PRO A 141 9.28 2.28 29.24
N GLU A 142 8.85 1.08 28.82
CA GLU A 142 9.35 0.40 27.61
C GLU A 142 9.12 1.21 26.33
N GLN A 143 8.09 2.07 26.29
CA GLN A 143 7.84 2.94 25.14
C GLN A 143 8.94 4.00 24.94
N LEU A 144 9.73 4.30 25.97
CA LEU A 144 10.90 5.18 25.83
C LEU A 144 12.00 4.54 24.97
N VAL A 145 12.13 3.22 25.02
CA VAL A 145 13.15 2.50 24.24
C VAL A 145 12.86 2.65 22.75
N SER A 146 11.62 2.43 22.31
CA SER A 146 11.22 2.69 20.93
C SER A 146 11.43 4.16 20.51
N PHE A 147 11.48 5.10 21.46
CA PHE A 147 11.50 6.54 21.16
C PHE A 147 12.93 6.92 20.89
N GLY A 148 13.79 6.45 21.79
CA GLY A 148 15.22 6.34 21.56
C GLY A 148 15.51 5.66 20.21
N GLY A 149 14.76 4.62 19.84
CA GLY A 149 14.89 3.94 18.55
C GLY A 149 14.60 4.84 17.36
N VAL A 150 13.45 5.52 17.35
CA VAL A 150 13.11 6.51 16.31
C VAL A 150 14.19 7.59 16.22
N CYS A 151 14.60 8.15 17.36
CA CYS A 151 15.66 9.17 17.42
C CYS A 151 16.99 8.64 16.89
N LEU A 152 17.38 7.41 17.24
CA LEU A 152 18.61 6.76 16.82
C LEU A 152 18.63 6.53 15.30
N PHE A 153 17.54 6.00 14.72
CA PHE A 153 17.47 5.75 13.28
C PHE A 153 17.46 7.06 12.47
N ILE A 154 16.74 8.08 12.92
CA ILE A 154 16.76 9.41 12.31
C ILE A 154 18.16 10.03 12.42
N LEU A 155 18.77 9.98 13.60
CA LEU A 155 20.11 10.52 13.83
C LEU A 155 21.16 9.79 13.00
N GLY A 156 21.07 8.46 12.91
CA GLY A 156 21.95 7.65 12.08
C GLY A 156 21.89 8.07 10.61
N ILE A 157 20.68 8.17 10.04
CA ILE A 157 20.50 8.64 8.67
C ILE A 157 20.95 10.10 8.48
N PHE A 158 20.75 10.96 9.48
CA PHE A 158 21.23 12.34 9.44
C PHE A 158 22.75 12.44 9.45
N ILE A 159 23.44 11.68 10.30
CA ILE A 159 24.92 11.64 10.36
C ILE A 159 25.50 11.19 9.02
N PHE A 160 24.93 10.15 8.43
CA PHE A 160 25.37 9.61 7.14
C PHE A 160 24.75 10.33 5.93
N SER A 161 23.99 11.41 6.12
CA SER A 161 23.33 12.16 5.04
C SER A 161 24.33 12.75 4.04
N ALA A 162 24.00 12.71 2.75
CA ALA A 162 24.85 13.22 1.68
C ALA A 162 25.10 14.73 1.79
N HIS A 163 24.07 15.49 2.20
CA HIS A 163 24.10 16.95 2.25
C HIS A 163 23.39 17.48 3.51
N ARG A 164 23.99 17.26 4.69
CA ARG A 164 23.43 17.60 6.02
C ARG A 164 22.87 19.03 6.13
N HIS A 165 23.51 20.01 5.50
CA HIS A 165 23.08 21.42 5.53
C HIS A 165 21.87 21.73 4.63
N ALA A 166 21.57 20.87 3.65
CA ALA A 166 20.46 21.04 2.71
C ALA A 166 19.16 20.35 3.18
N VAL A 167 19.16 19.73 4.36
CA VAL A 167 17.99 19.02 4.92
C VAL A 167 16.84 20.00 5.13
N ARG A 168 15.71 19.73 4.45
CA ARG A 168 14.47 20.48 4.65
C ARG A 168 13.67 19.85 5.78
N TRP A 169 13.81 20.41 6.97
CA TRP A 169 13.14 19.94 8.19
C TRP A 169 11.61 19.86 8.07
N ARG A 170 10.99 20.71 7.24
CA ARG A 170 9.55 20.62 6.95
C ARG A 170 9.17 19.23 6.46
N THR A 171 9.92 18.67 5.51
CA THR A 171 9.62 17.37 4.89
C THR A 171 9.78 16.25 5.92
N LEU A 172 10.84 16.29 6.72
CA LEU A 172 11.09 15.31 7.77
C LEU A 172 9.95 15.29 8.81
N PHE A 173 9.65 16.44 9.42
CA PHE A 173 8.62 16.52 10.47
C PHE A 173 7.21 16.23 9.96
N TRP A 174 6.85 16.67 8.74
CA TRP A 174 5.54 16.32 8.17
C TRP A 174 5.43 14.84 7.80
N GLY A 175 6.48 14.21 7.27
CA GLY A 175 6.41 12.78 6.94
C GLY A 175 6.29 11.91 8.19
N LEU A 176 7.09 12.19 9.23
CA LEU A 176 6.96 11.52 10.53
C LEU A 176 5.62 11.83 11.20
N GLY A 177 5.15 13.07 11.09
CA GLY A 177 3.84 13.49 11.63
C GLY A 177 2.67 12.79 10.94
N LEU A 178 2.68 12.69 9.61
CA LEU A 178 1.66 11.96 8.85
C LEU A 178 1.67 10.47 9.20
N GLN A 179 2.85 9.86 9.26
CA GLN A 179 3.00 8.47 9.70
C GLN A 179 2.43 8.25 11.10
N PHE A 180 2.77 9.13 12.05
CA PHE A 180 2.28 9.07 13.42
C PHE A 180 0.76 9.25 13.50
N VAL A 181 0.19 10.21 12.78
CA VAL A 181 -1.27 10.45 12.73
C VAL A 181 -2.00 9.25 12.15
N ILE A 182 -1.48 8.65 11.07
CA ILE A 182 -2.05 7.43 10.48
C ILE A 182 -1.95 6.28 11.49
N GLY A 183 -0.79 6.04 12.09
CA GLY A 183 -0.62 5.00 13.11
C GLY A 183 -1.55 5.17 14.30
N LEU A 184 -1.68 6.39 14.82
CA LEU A 184 -2.59 6.71 15.91
C LEU A 184 -4.05 6.44 15.52
N PHE A 185 -4.46 6.88 14.32
CA PHE A 185 -5.81 6.61 13.84
C PHE A 185 -6.07 5.09 13.74
N VAL A 186 -5.19 4.34 13.07
CA VAL A 186 -5.39 2.93 12.78
C VAL A 186 -5.34 2.05 14.03
N ILE A 187 -4.37 2.29 14.90
CA ILE A 187 -4.04 1.37 16.01
C ILE A 187 -4.73 1.80 17.31
N ARG A 188 -4.82 3.12 17.57
CA ARG A 188 -5.28 3.64 18.87
C ARG A 188 -6.77 3.94 18.89
N THR A 189 -7.35 4.40 17.79
CA THR A 189 -8.76 4.79 17.74
C THR A 189 -9.65 3.60 17.42
N GLN A 190 -10.75 3.44 18.15
CA GLN A 190 -11.71 2.36 17.91
C GLN A 190 -12.28 2.38 16.48
N PRO A 191 -12.67 3.55 15.90
CA PRO A 191 -13.14 3.58 14.51
C PRO A 191 -12.07 3.16 13.50
N GLY A 192 -10.82 3.59 13.69
CA GLY A 192 -9.71 3.21 12.80
C GLY A 192 -9.37 1.73 12.88
N TYR A 193 -9.35 1.16 14.09
CA TYR A 193 -9.15 -0.29 14.29
C TYR A 193 -10.25 -1.11 13.60
N ILE A 194 -11.52 -0.74 13.79
CA ILE A 194 -12.65 -1.41 13.12
C ILE A 194 -12.52 -1.30 11.60
N ALA A 195 -12.18 -0.12 11.07
CA ALA A 195 -12.05 0.11 9.64
C ALA A 195 -10.92 -0.74 9.01
N PHE A 196 -9.74 -0.78 9.63
CA PHE A 196 -8.61 -1.55 9.12
C PHE A 196 -8.75 -3.05 9.33
N ASN A 197 -9.38 -3.49 10.41
CA ASN A 197 -9.72 -4.90 10.60
C ASN A 197 -10.73 -5.36 9.53
N TRP A 198 -11.78 -4.56 9.29
CA TRP A 198 -12.73 -4.83 8.20
C TRP A 198 -12.04 -4.88 6.83
N LEU A 199 -11.17 -3.89 6.54
CA LEU A 199 -10.42 -3.85 5.29
C LEU A 199 -9.50 -5.08 5.15
N GLY A 200 -8.79 -5.47 6.21
CA GLY A 200 -7.98 -6.68 6.24
C GLY A 200 -8.79 -7.94 5.97
N ALA A 201 -9.97 -8.07 6.57
CA ALA A 201 -10.89 -9.18 6.32
C ALA A 201 -11.41 -9.22 4.87
N GLN A 202 -11.69 -8.05 4.27
CA GLN A 202 -12.06 -7.98 2.85
C GLN A 202 -10.91 -8.40 1.95
N VAL A 203 -9.67 -7.98 2.24
CA VAL A 203 -8.49 -8.42 1.51
C VAL A 203 -8.33 -9.94 1.66
N GLN A 204 -8.46 -10.51 2.86
CA GLN A 204 -8.39 -11.96 3.05
C GLN A 204 -9.46 -12.70 2.21
N THR A 205 -10.70 -12.21 2.22
CA THR A 205 -11.79 -12.81 1.42
C THR A 205 -11.49 -12.71 -0.07
N PHE A 206 -10.97 -11.58 -0.51
CA PHE A 206 -10.54 -11.37 -1.88
C PHE A 206 -9.43 -12.36 -2.30
N LEU A 207 -8.43 -12.58 -1.45
CA LEU A 207 -7.36 -13.54 -1.70
C LEU A 207 -7.88 -14.99 -1.75
N ASN A 208 -8.90 -15.32 -0.95
CA ASN A 208 -9.52 -16.64 -0.96
C ASN A 208 -10.19 -16.99 -2.30
N TYR A 209 -10.60 -16.00 -3.12
CA TYR A 209 -11.11 -16.27 -4.47
C TYR A 209 -10.05 -16.89 -5.40
N THR A 210 -8.76 -16.67 -5.12
CA THR A 210 -7.66 -17.31 -5.84
C THR A 210 -7.75 -18.84 -5.77
N GLN A 211 -8.29 -19.40 -4.68
CA GLN A 211 -8.39 -20.84 -4.47
C GLN A 211 -9.17 -21.53 -5.60
N ALA A 212 -10.23 -20.91 -6.12
CA ALA A 212 -10.99 -21.46 -7.24
C ALA A 212 -10.12 -21.65 -8.50
N GLY A 213 -9.25 -20.68 -8.79
CA GLY A 213 -8.33 -20.74 -9.92
C GLY A 213 -7.19 -21.73 -9.69
N THR A 214 -6.60 -21.73 -8.50
CA THR A 214 -5.46 -22.61 -8.18
C THR A 214 -5.87 -24.06 -8.07
N SER A 215 -7.00 -24.36 -7.45
CA SER A 215 -7.49 -25.74 -7.32
C SER A 215 -7.88 -26.31 -8.69
N PHE A 216 -8.37 -25.47 -9.62
CA PHE A 216 -8.60 -25.89 -11.00
C PHE A 216 -7.29 -26.20 -11.74
N VAL A 217 -6.26 -25.35 -11.61
CA VAL A 217 -5.00 -25.51 -12.35
C VAL A 217 -4.09 -26.58 -11.76
N PHE A 218 -4.01 -26.70 -10.44
CA PHE A 218 -3.04 -27.53 -9.73
C PHE A 218 -3.65 -28.71 -8.96
N GLY A 219 -4.99 -28.79 -8.85
CA GLY A 219 -5.68 -29.89 -8.17
C GLY A 219 -5.25 -30.06 -6.71
N GLY A 220 -5.07 -31.31 -6.29
CA GLY A 220 -4.71 -31.67 -4.91
C GLY A 220 -3.33 -31.18 -4.44
N LEU A 221 -2.48 -30.64 -5.32
CA LEU A 221 -1.20 -30.03 -4.92
C LEU A 221 -1.39 -28.78 -4.05
N VAL A 222 -2.54 -28.12 -4.16
CA VAL A 222 -2.90 -26.98 -3.31
C VAL A 222 -3.22 -27.46 -1.88
N GLU A 223 -3.91 -28.58 -1.74
CA GLU A 223 -4.28 -29.18 -0.45
C GLU A 223 -3.06 -29.71 0.31
N ALA A 224 -2.00 -30.09 -0.40
CA ALA A 224 -0.72 -30.48 0.18
C ALA A 224 0.05 -29.33 0.84
N GLY A 225 -0.44 -28.08 0.78
CA GLY A 225 0.18 -26.93 1.43
C GLY A 225 1.55 -26.54 0.84
N ILE A 226 1.81 -26.90 -0.42
CA ILE A 226 3.09 -26.60 -1.08
C ILE A 226 3.12 -25.11 -1.43
N PHE A 227 4.12 -24.40 -0.87
CA PHE A 227 4.33 -22.97 -1.05
C PHE A 227 4.13 -22.48 -2.49
N ALA A 228 4.79 -23.14 -3.45
CA ALA A 228 4.78 -22.72 -4.85
C ALA A 228 3.39 -22.77 -5.50
N PHE A 229 2.51 -23.68 -5.04
CA PHE A 229 1.16 -23.85 -5.59
C PHE A 229 0.09 -23.10 -4.80
N GLN A 230 0.40 -22.65 -3.58
CA GLN A 230 -0.52 -21.89 -2.73
C GLN A 230 -0.26 -20.38 -2.75
N ALA A 231 0.99 -19.96 -2.55
CA ALA A 231 1.32 -18.55 -2.34
C ALA A 231 1.62 -17.80 -3.66
N LEU A 232 2.33 -18.43 -4.60
CA LEU A 232 2.71 -17.77 -5.86
C LEU A 232 1.51 -17.41 -6.77
N PRO A 233 0.46 -18.24 -6.90
CA PRO A 233 -0.68 -17.87 -7.73
C PRO A 233 -1.48 -16.67 -7.22
N ILE A 234 -1.42 -16.39 -5.91
CA ILE A 234 -2.01 -15.19 -5.32
C ILE A 234 -1.41 -13.93 -5.94
N VAL A 235 -0.10 -13.93 -6.23
CA VAL A 235 0.60 -12.84 -6.91
C VAL A 235 0.04 -12.63 -8.32
N ILE A 236 -0.25 -13.71 -9.05
CA ILE A 236 -0.83 -13.67 -10.41
C ILE A 236 -2.24 -13.06 -10.37
N PHE A 237 -3.08 -13.57 -9.47
CA PHE A 237 -4.45 -13.11 -9.31
C PHE A 237 -4.48 -11.63 -8.94
N PHE A 238 -3.72 -11.22 -7.91
CA PHE A 238 -3.67 -9.83 -7.48
C PHE A 238 -3.15 -8.91 -8.59
N SER A 239 -2.07 -9.29 -9.28
CA SER A 239 -1.52 -8.51 -10.40
C SER A 239 -2.52 -8.33 -11.55
N SER A 240 -3.31 -9.37 -11.86
CA SER A 240 -4.37 -9.28 -12.87
C SER A 240 -5.46 -8.27 -12.49
N VAL A 241 -5.89 -8.28 -11.22
CA VAL A 241 -6.90 -7.35 -10.70
C VAL A 241 -6.36 -5.94 -10.65
N MET A 242 -5.11 -5.75 -10.21
CA MET A 242 -4.48 -4.43 -10.23
C MET A 242 -4.45 -3.84 -11.64
N SER A 243 -4.12 -4.62 -12.66
CA SER A 243 -4.14 -4.14 -14.06
C SER A 243 -5.54 -3.75 -14.52
N VAL A 244 -6.58 -4.48 -14.10
CA VAL A 244 -7.98 -4.08 -14.35
C VAL A 244 -8.30 -2.77 -13.63
N LEU A 245 -7.92 -2.62 -12.36
CA LEU A 245 -8.19 -1.39 -11.59
C LEU A 245 -7.44 -0.17 -12.16
N TYR A 246 -6.25 -0.37 -12.71
CA TYR A 246 -5.55 0.66 -13.47
C TYR A 246 -6.24 0.96 -14.81
N PHE A 247 -6.68 -0.05 -15.56
CA PHE A 247 -7.44 0.18 -16.79
C PHE A 247 -8.74 0.97 -16.54
N LEU A 248 -9.40 0.70 -15.41
CA LEU A 248 -10.61 1.41 -14.98
C LEU A 248 -10.36 2.83 -14.42
N GLY A 249 -9.10 3.21 -14.16
CA GLY A 249 -8.76 4.53 -13.61
C GLY A 249 -8.83 4.65 -12.08
N VAL A 250 -9.21 3.57 -11.37
CA VAL A 250 -9.43 3.59 -9.91
C VAL A 250 -8.10 3.78 -9.17
N MET A 251 -7.08 3.02 -9.56
CA MET A 251 -5.75 3.11 -8.92
C MET A 251 -5.13 4.49 -9.12
N GLN A 252 -5.23 5.04 -10.32
CA GLN A 252 -4.75 6.39 -10.62
C GLN A 252 -5.42 7.41 -9.74
N TRP A 253 -6.74 7.33 -9.60
CA TRP A 253 -7.50 8.25 -8.75
C TRP A 253 -7.02 8.17 -7.29
N VAL A 254 -6.87 6.97 -6.72
CA VAL A 254 -6.39 6.79 -5.33
C VAL A 254 -4.97 7.34 -5.16
N ILE A 255 -4.04 6.92 -6.03
CA ILE A 255 -2.62 7.29 -5.95
C ILE A 255 -2.42 8.80 -6.10
N ILE A 256 -3.13 9.45 -7.03
CA ILE A 256 -3.06 10.90 -7.23
C ILE A 256 -3.53 11.64 -5.98
N LYS A 257 -4.62 11.19 -5.32
CA LYS A 257 -5.13 11.84 -4.11
C LYS A 257 -4.15 11.69 -2.94
N ILE A 258 -3.57 10.50 -2.73
CA ILE A 258 -2.56 10.28 -1.68
C ILE A 258 -1.30 11.10 -1.96
N SER A 259 -0.80 11.08 -3.20
CA SER A 259 0.34 11.88 -3.64
C SER A 259 0.12 13.37 -3.41
N TRP A 260 -1.08 13.87 -3.74
CA TRP A 260 -1.45 15.27 -3.52
C TRP A 260 -1.42 15.67 -2.04
N ILE A 261 -1.91 14.82 -1.14
CA ILE A 261 -1.83 15.06 0.32
C ILE A 261 -0.37 15.16 0.75
N MET A 262 0.47 14.22 0.33
CA MET A 262 1.91 14.20 0.66
C MET A 262 2.63 15.42 0.07
N GLN A 263 2.36 15.78 -1.17
CA GLN A 263 2.95 16.93 -1.86
C GLN A 263 2.64 18.24 -1.14
N ILE A 264 1.37 18.47 -0.77
CA ILE A 264 0.96 19.72 -0.10
C ILE A 264 1.58 19.85 1.28
N THR A 265 1.57 18.76 2.05
CA THR A 265 2.05 18.77 3.43
C THR A 265 3.58 18.86 3.46
N MET A 266 4.26 17.93 2.79
CA MET A 266 5.70 17.74 2.83
C MET A 266 6.49 18.67 1.92
N GLY A 267 5.86 19.24 0.87
CA GLY A 267 6.51 20.14 -0.08
C GLY A 267 7.52 19.46 -1.01
N THR A 268 7.36 18.16 -1.22
CA THR A 268 8.11 17.32 -2.16
C THR A 268 7.64 17.52 -3.60
N SER A 269 8.41 17.04 -4.58
CA SER A 269 8.00 17.18 -5.98
C SER A 269 6.81 16.26 -6.31
N PRO A 270 5.96 16.60 -7.30
CA PRO A 270 4.82 15.76 -7.67
C PRO A 270 5.25 14.36 -8.14
N THR A 271 6.38 14.25 -8.83
CA THR A 271 6.86 12.99 -9.43
C THR A 271 7.32 12.00 -8.36
N GLU A 272 8.15 12.42 -7.41
CA GLU A 272 8.56 11.54 -6.31
C GLU A 272 7.38 11.19 -5.39
N SER A 273 6.48 12.15 -5.12
CA SER A 273 5.30 11.91 -4.29
C SER A 273 4.33 10.92 -4.95
N LEU A 274 4.17 11.00 -6.27
CA LEU A 274 3.35 10.06 -7.04
C LEU A 274 3.93 8.65 -7.01
N SER A 275 5.25 8.52 -7.20
CA SER A 275 5.90 7.22 -7.15
C SER A 275 5.83 6.58 -5.76
N VAL A 276 6.10 7.34 -4.70
CA VAL A 276 6.02 6.83 -3.32
C VAL A 276 4.58 6.51 -2.91
N ALA A 277 3.60 7.30 -3.33
CA ALA A 277 2.18 6.97 -3.13
C ALA A 277 1.77 5.70 -3.91
N GLY A 278 2.31 5.50 -5.12
CA GLY A 278 2.09 4.30 -5.91
C GLY A 278 2.65 3.04 -5.22
N ASN A 279 3.83 3.16 -4.60
CA ASN A 279 4.50 2.07 -3.88
C ASN A 279 3.68 1.49 -2.70
N ILE A 280 2.62 2.17 -2.23
CA ILE A 280 1.67 1.59 -1.25
C ILE A 280 0.95 0.36 -1.84
N PHE A 281 0.73 0.34 -3.15
CA PHE A 281 -0.09 -0.68 -3.82
C PHE A 281 0.69 -1.53 -4.82
N VAL A 282 1.66 -0.92 -5.51
CA VAL A 282 2.47 -1.58 -6.55
C VAL A 282 3.92 -1.71 -6.12
N GLY A 283 4.65 -2.62 -6.76
CA GLY A 283 6.04 -2.91 -6.37
C GLY A 283 7.07 -1.87 -6.80
N GLN A 284 8.30 -2.04 -6.29
CA GLN A 284 9.45 -1.18 -6.54
C GLN A 284 9.83 -0.98 -8.02
N THR A 285 9.43 -1.90 -8.91
CA THR A 285 9.65 -1.83 -10.36
C THR A 285 8.46 -1.26 -11.13
N GLU A 286 7.27 -1.32 -10.54
CA GLU A 286 6.01 -0.90 -11.17
C GLU A 286 5.69 0.56 -10.86
N ALA A 287 5.92 1.02 -9.62
CA ALA A 287 5.68 2.40 -9.23
C ALA A 287 6.45 3.43 -10.10
N PRO A 288 7.72 3.19 -10.50
CA PRO A 288 8.42 4.10 -11.41
C PRO A 288 7.78 4.21 -12.80
N LEU A 289 6.95 3.26 -13.24
CA LEU A 289 6.25 3.34 -14.52
C LEU A 289 5.24 4.49 -14.54
N LEU A 290 4.66 4.83 -13.38
CA LEU A 290 3.75 5.97 -13.22
C LEU A 290 4.42 7.31 -13.55
N ILE A 291 5.75 7.36 -13.44
CA ILE A 291 6.57 8.56 -13.66
C ILE A 291 7.61 8.37 -14.75
N ARG A 292 7.49 7.31 -15.58
CA ARG A 292 8.40 7.00 -16.68
C ARG A 292 8.82 8.20 -17.53
N PRO A 293 7.91 9.07 -18.01
CA PRO A 293 8.30 10.21 -18.86
C PRO A 293 9.14 11.25 -18.12
N TYR A 294 9.11 11.27 -16.79
CA TYR A 294 9.78 12.28 -15.96
C TYR A 294 11.14 11.81 -15.44
N LEU A 295 11.39 10.49 -15.34
CA LEU A 295 12.61 9.91 -14.76
C LEU A 295 13.91 10.46 -15.37
N LYS A 296 13.93 10.75 -16.67
CA LYS A 296 15.10 11.29 -17.36
C LYS A 296 15.55 12.63 -16.77
N ASP A 297 14.59 13.44 -16.36
CA ASP A 297 14.75 14.84 -15.95
C ASP A 297 14.72 15.04 -14.42
N MET A 298 14.53 13.96 -13.66
CA MET A 298 14.51 14.00 -12.20
C MET A 298 15.91 14.23 -11.61
N THR A 299 15.98 14.91 -10.46
CA THR A 299 17.25 15.10 -9.74
C THR A 299 17.70 13.78 -9.09
N LYS A 300 18.95 13.73 -8.62
CA LYS A 300 19.44 12.53 -7.89
C LYS A 300 18.69 12.30 -6.57
N SER A 301 18.24 13.37 -5.92
CA SER A 301 17.43 13.29 -4.70
C SER A 301 16.04 12.72 -4.98
N GLU A 302 15.42 13.12 -6.09
CA GLU A 302 14.13 12.57 -6.53
C GLU A 302 14.25 11.09 -6.91
N ILE A 303 15.30 10.69 -7.64
CA ILE A 303 15.55 9.27 -7.95
C ILE A 303 15.80 8.46 -6.67
N HIS A 304 16.59 9.01 -5.73
CA HIS A 304 16.80 8.37 -4.43
C HIS A 304 15.48 8.18 -3.69
N ALA A 305 14.58 9.17 -3.68
CA ALA A 305 13.26 9.05 -3.05
C ALA A 305 12.37 8.00 -3.71
N VAL A 306 12.39 7.87 -5.04
CA VAL A 306 11.69 6.81 -5.78
C VAL A 306 12.17 5.43 -5.35
N ILE A 307 13.49 5.25 -5.24
CA ILE A 307 14.09 3.96 -4.85
C ILE A 307 13.80 3.64 -3.38
N VAL A 308 13.96 4.61 -2.47
CA VAL A 308 13.62 4.44 -1.04
C VAL A 308 12.15 4.08 -0.87
N GLY A 309 11.25 4.73 -1.62
CA GLY A 309 9.83 4.37 -1.63
C GLY A 309 9.59 2.91 -1.98
N GLY A 310 10.29 2.39 -2.99
CA GLY A 310 10.19 0.98 -3.39
C GLY A 310 10.73 0.02 -2.33
N PHE A 311 11.85 0.35 -1.67
CA PHE A 311 12.41 -0.49 -0.61
C PHE A 311 11.63 -0.42 0.71
N ALA A 312 10.98 0.70 0.98
CA ALA A 312 10.25 0.94 2.22
C ALA A 312 8.88 0.25 2.28
N THR A 313 8.31 -0.13 1.13
CA THR A 313 6.97 -0.74 1.04
C THR A 313 7.03 -2.13 0.43
N ILE A 314 5.87 -2.80 0.42
CA ILE A 314 5.65 -4.06 -0.28
C ILE A 314 4.59 -3.85 -1.36
N ALA A 315 4.63 -4.66 -2.42
CA ALA A 315 3.57 -4.68 -3.42
C ALA A 315 2.32 -5.35 -2.83
N GLY A 316 1.13 -4.90 -3.23
CA GLY A 316 -0.11 -5.60 -2.85
C GLY A 316 -0.15 -7.06 -3.34
N SER A 317 0.55 -7.36 -4.44
CA SER A 317 0.65 -8.71 -4.99
C SER A 317 1.39 -9.68 -4.08
N VAL A 318 2.48 -9.26 -3.44
CA VAL A 318 3.22 -10.07 -2.46
C VAL A 318 2.60 -10.02 -1.07
N MET A 319 1.88 -8.94 -0.74
CA MET A 319 1.15 -8.82 0.53
C MET A 319 0.19 -10.00 0.71
N GLY A 320 -0.49 -10.41 -0.37
CA GLY A 320 -1.36 -11.59 -0.35
C GLY A 320 -0.65 -12.90 -0.01
N ALA A 321 0.62 -13.05 -0.42
CA ALA A 321 1.42 -14.21 -0.05
C ALA A 321 1.75 -14.21 1.45
N PHE A 322 2.12 -13.06 2.03
CA PHE A 322 2.38 -12.96 3.49
C PHE A 322 1.12 -13.18 4.32
N ILE A 323 -0.03 -12.70 3.84
CA ILE A 323 -1.33 -12.98 4.45
C ILE A 323 -1.62 -14.49 4.41
N SER A 324 -1.27 -15.19 3.33
CA SER A 324 -1.42 -16.65 3.25
C SER A 324 -0.53 -17.42 4.23
N PHE A 325 0.59 -16.82 4.67
CA PHE A 325 1.40 -17.35 5.79
C PHE A 325 0.73 -17.14 7.16
N GLY A 326 -0.42 -16.49 7.24
CA GLY A 326 -1.09 -16.17 8.50
C GLY A 326 -0.60 -14.89 9.15
N ILE A 327 0.10 -14.01 8.42
CA ILE A 327 0.43 -12.67 8.88
C ILE A 327 -0.83 -11.80 8.83
N ASP A 328 -1.03 -10.97 9.86
CA ASP A 328 -2.22 -10.13 9.96
C ASP A 328 -2.32 -9.12 8.81
N ALA A 329 -3.39 -9.23 8.04
CA ALA A 329 -3.65 -8.36 6.88
C ALA A 329 -3.81 -6.90 7.30
N SER A 330 -4.45 -6.64 8.45
CA SER A 330 -4.69 -5.27 8.91
C SER A 330 -3.38 -4.53 9.20
N SER A 331 -2.42 -5.24 9.82
CA SER A 331 -1.06 -4.78 10.10
C SER A 331 -0.25 -4.53 8.83
N LEU A 332 -0.29 -5.41 7.83
CA LEU A 332 0.44 -5.24 6.57
C LEU A 332 -0.05 -4.03 5.77
N ILE A 333 -1.37 -3.82 5.71
CA ILE A 333 -1.98 -2.69 5.02
C ILE A 333 -1.62 -1.39 5.74
N ALA A 334 -1.75 -1.35 7.06
CA ALA A 334 -1.37 -0.19 7.88
C ALA A 334 0.12 0.14 7.73
N ALA A 335 1.00 -0.86 7.81
CA ALA A 335 2.44 -0.69 7.62
C ALA A 335 2.76 -0.08 6.25
N SER A 336 2.12 -0.56 5.18
CA SER A 336 2.34 -0.07 3.81
C SER A 336 1.91 1.39 3.64
N VAL A 337 0.75 1.77 4.19
CA VAL A 337 0.24 3.16 4.13
C VAL A 337 1.11 4.11 4.97
N MET A 338 1.53 3.68 6.16
CA MET A 338 2.41 4.46 7.05
C MET A 338 3.83 4.63 6.49
N ALA A 339 4.33 3.64 5.74
CA ALA A 339 5.67 3.68 5.16
C ALA A 339 5.84 4.75 4.08
N ALA A 340 4.80 5.12 3.31
CA ALA A 340 4.91 6.11 2.24
C ALA A 340 5.36 7.52 2.71
N PRO A 341 4.70 8.18 3.68
CA PRO A 341 5.18 9.48 4.18
C PRO A 341 6.52 9.37 4.92
N CYS A 342 6.78 8.25 5.61
CA CYS A 342 8.06 7.99 6.25
C CYS A 342 9.19 7.86 5.22
N ALA A 343 8.95 7.15 4.12
CA ALA A 343 9.90 6.95 3.03
C ALA A 343 10.34 8.27 2.42
N LEU A 344 9.42 9.19 2.14
CA LEU A 344 9.79 10.53 1.66
C LEU A 344 10.59 11.33 2.69
N ALA A 345 10.18 11.29 3.97
CA ALA A 345 10.91 11.97 5.03
C ALA A 345 12.35 11.46 5.18
N MET A 346 12.52 10.13 5.25
CA MET A 346 13.82 9.49 5.41
C MET A 346 14.68 9.60 4.14
N ALA A 347 14.07 9.54 2.95
CA ALA A 347 14.76 9.78 1.69
C ALA A 347 15.34 11.19 1.62
N LYS A 348 14.56 12.21 1.97
CA LYS A 348 14.98 13.62 1.96
C LYS A 348 15.88 13.98 3.14
N LEU A 349 15.92 13.16 4.19
CA LEU A 349 16.95 13.24 5.23
C LEU A 349 18.28 12.65 4.75
N SER A 350 18.24 11.47 4.14
CA SER A 350 19.42 10.72 3.68
C SER A 350 20.10 11.35 2.45
N TYR A 351 19.30 11.83 1.49
CA TYR A 351 19.77 12.51 0.28
C TYR A 351 18.89 13.74 0.00
N PRO A 352 19.16 14.88 0.66
CA PRO A 352 18.36 16.09 0.53
C PRO A 352 18.41 16.70 -0.87
N GLU A 353 17.38 17.48 -1.20
CA GLU A 353 17.25 18.15 -2.49
C GLU A 353 18.16 19.39 -2.58
N THR A 354 19.25 19.28 -3.34
CA THR A 354 20.21 20.37 -3.61
C THR A 354 19.98 21.07 -4.94
N GLU A 355 19.27 20.42 -5.87
CA GLU A 355 18.99 20.92 -7.21
C GLU A 355 17.56 21.48 -7.31
N GLU A 356 17.31 22.32 -8.31
CA GLU A 356 15.95 22.78 -8.60
C GLU A 356 15.22 21.73 -9.45
N SER A 357 14.20 21.09 -8.85
CA SER A 357 13.32 20.19 -9.58
C SER A 357 12.62 20.92 -10.73
N LYS A 358 12.69 20.32 -11.94
CA LYS A 358 12.02 20.82 -13.15
C LYS A 358 10.49 20.68 -13.06
N PHE A 359 9.96 20.01 -12.03
CA PHE A 359 8.55 19.64 -11.90
C PHE A 359 7.81 20.42 -10.81
N LYS A 360 8.23 21.65 -10.51
CA LYS A 360 7.61 22.48 -9.45
C LYS A 360 6.16 22.94 -9.73
N SER A 361 5.70 22.95 -10.98
CA SER A 361 4.31 23.30 -11.32
C SER A 361 3.45 22.05 -11.53
N GLU A 362 2.13 22.17 -11.33
CA GLU A 362 1.09 21.20 -11.70
C GLU A 362 1.13 20.90 -13.22
N ALA A 363 2.18 20.24 -13.69
CA ALA A 363 2.20 19.67 -15.03
C ALA A 363 1.12 18.59 -15.03
N GLU A 364 0.09 18.79 -15.84
CA GLU A 364 -0.98 17.83 -16.04
C GLU A 364 -0.36 16.46 -16.31
N ILE A 365 -0.49 15.57 -15.33
CA ILE A 365 -0.08 14.19 -15.44
C ILE A 365 -1.11 13.49 -16.34
N LYS A 366 -1.10 13.82 -17.63
CA LYS A 366 -2.09 13.39 -18.62
C LYS A 366 -1.82 11.99 -19.17
N ASN A 367 -0.65 11.41 -18.88
CA ASN A 367 -0.18 10.17 -19.52
C ASN A 367 0.00 8.98 -18.55
N ILE A 368 -0.68 8.93 -17.41
CA ILE A 368 -0.67 7.71 -16.55
C ILE A 368 -1.51 6.57 -17.20
N LEU A 369 -2.41 6.88 -18.13
CA LEU A 369 -3.39 5.91 -18.64
C LEU A 369 -2.80 4.83 -19.58
N GLU A 370 -1.67 5.10 -20.24
CA GLU A 370 -1.13 4.22 -21.29
C GLU A 370 -0.32 3.00 -20.77
N ALA A 371 0.01 2.93 -19.47
CA ALA A 371 1.05 2.00 -18.99
C ALA A 371 0.58 0.69 -18.35
N ALA A 372 -0.72 0.40 -18.22
CA ALA A 372 -1.17 -0.55 -17.20
C ALA A 372 -2.04 -1.75 -17.63
N SER A 373 -1.98 -2.21 -18.90
CA SER A 373 -2.94 -3.18 -19.43
C SER A 373 -2.45 -4.64 -19.62
N ALA A 374 -1.46 -5.14 -18.87
CA ALA A 374 -0.95 -6.51 -19.05
C ALA A 374 -0.77 -7.35 -17.76
N GLY A 375 -1.62 -7.17 -16.74
CA GLY A 375 -1.36 -7.65 -15.37
C GLY A 375 -1.07 -9.15 -15.16
N ALA A 376 -1.76 -10.05 -15.86
CA ALA A 376 -1.56 -11.50 -15.66
C ALA A 376 -0.27 -11.98 -16.33
N SER A 377 -0.05 -11.64 -17.60
CA SER A 377 1.15 -12.08 -18.33
C SER A 377 2.43 -11.45 -17.80
N THR A 378 2.39 -10.19 -17.33
CA THR A 378 3.55 -9.56 -16.68
C THR A 378 3.89 -10.20 -15.34
N SER A 379 2.90 -10.74 -14.62
CA SER A 379 3.11 -11.40 -13.34
C SER A 379 3.86 -12.73 -13.42
N ILE A 380 3.90 -13.37 -14.60
CA ILE A 380 4.65 -14.62 -14.81
C ILE A 380 6.14 -14.39 -14.55
N GLY A 381 6.70 -13.30 -15.08
CA GLY A 381 8.09 -12.92 -14.83
C GLY A 381 8.35 -12.62 -13.36
N LEU A 382 7.41 -11.93 -12.69
CA LEU A 382 7.49 -11.65 -11.26
C LEU A 382 7.51 -12.93 -10.43
N VAL A 383 6.57 -13.85 -10.68
CA VAL A 383 6.47 -15.13 -9.97
C VAL A 383 7.67 -16.03 -10.22
N ALA A 384 8.12 -16.12 -11.47
CA ALA A 384 9.33 -16.88 -11.81
C ALA A 384 10.57 -16.32 -11.08
N ASN A 385 10.70 -15.00 -11.02
CA ASN A 385 11.78 -14.35 -10.28
C ASN A 385 11.68 -14.61 -8.77
N ILE A 386 10.49 -14.57 -8.18
CA ILE A 386 10.28 -14.90 -6.76
C ILE A 386 10.71 -16.35 -6.50
N GLY A 387 10.22 -17.31 -7.30
CA GLY A 387 10.57 -18.72 -7.15
C GLY A 387 12.07 -18.98 -7.32
N ALA A 388 12.68 -18.44 -8.38
CA ALA A 388 14.10 -18.59 -8.64
C ALA A 388 14.97 -17.98 -7.52
N ASN A 389 14.62 -16.78 -7.05
CA ASN A 389 15.32 -16.14 -5.95
C ASN A 389 15.20 -16.95 -4.66
N LEU A 390 14.01 -17.46 -4.31
CA LEU A 390 13.84 -18.28 -3.10
C LEU A 390 14.69 -19.55 -3.15
N ILE A 391 14.70 -20.26 -4.27
CA ILE A 391 15.53 -21.45 -4.46
C ILE A 391 17.02 -21.10 -4.29
N ALA A 392 17.48 -20.04 -4.97
CA ALA A 392 18.89 -19.65 -4.93
C ALA A 392 19.32 -19.19 -3.54
N PHE A 393 18.55 -18.31 -2.88
CA PHE A 393 18.92 -17.76 -1.58
C PHE A 393 18.84 -18.77 -0.45
N LEU A 394 17.87 -19.69 -0.45
CA LEU A 394 17.82 -20.78 0.53
C LEU A 394 19.00 -21.74 0.36
N ALA A 395 19.34 -22.11 -0.88
CA ALA A 395 20.50 -22.96 -1.15
C ALA A 395 21.82 -22.27 -0.74
N ILE A 396 21.96 -20.97 -1.02
CA ILE A 396 23.13 -20.17 -0.60
C ILE A 396 23.18 -20.06 0.92
N LEU A 397 22.05 -19.85 1.60
CA LEU A 397 21.98 -19.79 3.06
C LEU A 397 22.44 -21.11 3.69
N ASP A 398 21.93 -22.25 3.19
CA ASP A 398 22.34 -23.57 3.68
C ASP A 398 23.82 -23.84 3.42
N PHE A 399 24.35 -23.42 2.27
CA PHE A 399 25.78 -23.50 1.97
C PHE A 399 26.61 -22.65 2.94
N ILE A 400 26.21 -21.40 3.19
CA ILE A 400 26.88 -20.51 4.15
C ILE A 400 26.82 -21.11 5.55
N ASN A 401 25.66 -21.65 5.96
CA ASN A 401 25.50 -22.30 7.24
C ASN A 401 26.40 -23.52 7.37
N ALA A 402 26.49 -24.39 6.36
CA ALA A 402 27.40 -25.52 6.37
C ALA A 402 28.88 -25.07 6.49
N ALA A 403 29.26 -24.03 5.75
CA ALA A 403 30.61 -23.46 5.82
C ALA A 403 30.91 -22.84 7.20
N LEU A 404 29.96 -22.10 7.79
CA LEU A 404 30.08 -21.50 9.11
C LEU A 404 30.16 -22.54 10.22
N ARG A 405 29.35 -23.62 10.14
CA ARG A 405 29.43 -24.75 11.08
C ARG A 405 30.77 -25.46 10.97
N TRP A 406 31.30 -25.64 9.76
CA TRP A 406 32.62 -26.22 9.52
C TRP A 406 33.74 -25.34 10.12
N LEU A 407 33.73 -24.03 9.86
CA LEU A 407 34.68 -23.07 10.43
C LEU A 407 34.54 -22.98 11.96
N GLY A 408 33.32 -22.91 12.46
CA GLY A 408 32.99 -22.87 13.88
C GLY A 408 33.46 -24.14 14.60
N GLY A 409 33.32 -25.30 13.97
CA GLY A 409 33.84 -26.57 14.48
C GLY A 409 35.35 -26.55 14.71
N MET A 410 36.13 -25.81 13.90
CA MET A 410 37.58 -25.67 14.12
C MET A 410 37.93 -24.92 15.40
N VAL A 411 37.06 -24.03 15.86
CA VAL A 411 37.24 -23.22 17.08
C VAL A 411 36.36 -23.71 18.24
N GLY A 412 35.76 -24.91 18.13
CA GLY A 412 34.95 -25.53 19.18
C GLY A 412 33.51 -25.02 19.28
N TYR A 413 33.00 -24.31 18.26
CA TYR A 413 31.63 -23.79 18.21
C TYR A 413 30.93 -24.21 16.91
N PRO A 414 30.52 -25.48 16.75
CA PRO A 414 29.93 -25.99 15.51
C PRO A 414 28.51 -25.47 15.24
N GLU A 415 27.91 -24.75 16.19
CA GLU A 415 26.54 -24.23 16.08
C GLU A 415 26.45 -22.87 15.37
N ILE A 416 27.57 -22.28 14.91
CA ILE A 416 27.53 -21.00 14.18
C ILE A 416 26.71 -21.16 12.90
N THR A 417 25.65 -20.37 12.81
CA THR A 417 24.87 -20.15 11.59
C THR A 417 24.87 -18.67 11.23
N PHE A 418 24.53 -18.38 9.98
CA PHE A 418 24.33 -17.02 9.49
C PHE A 418 23.22 -16.31 10.28
N GLU A 419 22.16 -17.04 10.61
CA GLU A 419 21.09 -16.62 11.51
C GLU A 419 21.61 -16.17 12.86
N LEU A 420 22.47 -16.97 13.49
CA LEU A 420 23.05 -16.64 14.79
C LEU A 420 23.92 -15.38 14.70
N ILE A 421 24.72 -15.24 13.65
CA ILE A 421 25.50 -14.00 13.43
C ILE A 421 24.56 -12.80 13.30
N CYS A 422 23.49 -12.93 12.52
CA CYS A 422 22.48 -11.89 12.37
C CYS A 422 21.79 -11.55 13.70
N SER A 423 21.48 -12.55 14.52
CA SER A 423 20.82 -12.34 15.81
C SER A 423 21.68 -11.46 16.72
N TYR A 424 22.99 -11.69 16.81
CA TYR A 424 23.89 -10.83 17.59
C TYR A 424 24.11 -9.45 16.97
N VAL A 425 24.30 -9.36 15.65
CA VAL A 425 24.56 -8.09 14.96
C VAL A 425 23.37 -7.14 15.03
N PHE A 426 22.15 -7.66 14.86
CA PHE A 426 20.92 -6.86 14.86
C PHE A 426 20.22 -6.83 16.21
N MET A 427 20.72 -7.50 17.26
CA MET A 427 20.12 -7.46 18.60
C MET A 427 19.92 -6.03 19.10
N PRO A 428 20.91 -5.11 19.01
CA PRO A 428 20.71 -3.73 19.42
C PRO A 428 19.60 -3.03 18.63
N VAL A 429 19.47 -3.34 17.33
CA VAL A 429 18.41 -2.77 16.48
C VAL A 429 17.04 -3.27 16.93
N ALA A 430 16.89 -4.57 17.17
CA ALA A 430 15.65 -5.17 17.66
C ALA A 430 15.25 -4.64 19.04
N PHE A 431 16.21 -4.53 19.96
CA PHE A 431 15.98 -3.97 21.28
C PHE A 431 15.52 -2.51 21.20
N MET A 432 16.19 -1.68 20.37
CA MET A 432 15.82 -0.27 20.17
C MET A 432 14.45 -0.09 19.52
N MET A 433 13.88 -1.11 18.89
CA MET A 433 12.48 -1.10 18.42
C MET A 433 11.46 -1.30 19.55
N GLY A 434 11.90 -1.66 20.76
CA GLY A 434 11.06 -1.92 21.93
C GLY A 434 10.62 -3.38 22.06
N ILE A 435 11.38 -4.30 21.47
CA ILE A 435 11.26 -5.75 21.67
C ILE A 435 11.84 -6.10 23.05
N PRO A 436 11.21 -6.99 23.84
CA PRO A 436 11.78 -7.50 25.08
C PRO A 436 13.16 -8.12 24.86
N VAL A 437 14.06 -8.05 25.84
CA VAL A 437 15.44 -8.52 25.70
C VAL A 437 15.49 -10.01 25.34
N GLU A 438 14.57 -10.79 25.90
CA GLU A 438 14.43 -12.23 25.73
C GLU A 438 14.10 -12.62 24.28
N GLU A 439 13.34 -11.77 23.58
CA GLU A 439 12.91 -12.00 22.20
C GLU A 439 13.76 -11.22 21.19
N SER A 440 14.66 -10.34 21.65
CA SER A 440 15.44 -9.44 20.80
C SER A 440 16.37 -10.18 19.86
N PHE A 441 16.96 -11.31 20.28
CA PHE A 441 17.79 -12.14 19.40
C PHE A 441 16.98 -12.80 18.28
N THR A 442 15.81 -13.34 18.60
CA THR A 442 14.91 -13.95 17.61
C THR A 442 14.42 -12.92 16.59
N VAL A 443 14.02 -11.73 17.04
CA VAL A 443 13.59 -10.66 16.12
C VAL A 443 14.77 -10.10 15.31
N ALA A 444 15.96 -10.01 15.90
CA ALA A 444 17.17 -9.63 15.20
C ALA A 444 17.53 -10.61 14.07
N GLU A 445 17.34 -11.91 14.29
CA GLU A 445 17.49 -12.92 13.24
C GLU A 445 16.53 -12.66 12.07
N LEU A 446 15.25 -12.34 12.35
CA LEU A 446 14.27 -12.01 11.31
C LEU A 446 14.67 -10.78 10.50
N ILE A 447 15.17 -9.72 11.18
CA ILE A 447 15.65 -8.49 10.53
C ILE A 447 16.85 -8.80 9.62
N GLY A 448 17.81 -9.58 10.09
CA GLY A 448 18.96 -9.99 9.30
C GLY A 448 18.59 -10.87 8.11
N THR A 449 17.71 -11.86 8.34
CA THR A 449 17.15 -12.73 7.29
C THR A 449 16.48 -11.90 6.19
N LYS A 450 15.68 -10.90 6.57
CA LYS A 450 15.05 -9.96 5.63
C LYS A 450 16.10 -9.21 4.81
N LEU A 451 17.06 -8.57 5.48
CA LEU A 451 18.03 -7.68 4.82
C LEU A 451 18.93 -8.43 3.84
N PHE A 452 19.43 -9.60 4.23
CA PHE A 452 20.43 -10.33 3.45
C PHE A 452 19.83 -11.33 2.46
N LEU A 453 18.68 -11.93 2.78
CA LEU A 453 18.02 -12.87 1.88
C LEU A 453 16.82 -12.20 1.22
N ASN A 454 15.68 -12.17 1.92
CA ASN A 454 14.46 -11.51 1.50
C ASN A 454 13.40 -11.58 2.62
N GLU A 455 12.36 -10.77 2.46
CA GLU A 455 11.21 -10.70 3.35
C GLU A 455 10.33 -11.96 3.34
N PHE A 456 10.31 -12.74 2.25
CA PHE A 456 9.50 -13.96 2.17
C PHE A 456 9.97 -15.00 3.18
N ILE A 457 11.28 -15.27 3.22
CA ILE A 457 11.89 -16.20 4.17
C ILE A 457 11.69 -15.69 5.61
N ALA A 458 11.83 -14.38 5.83
CA ALA A 458 11.62 -13.79 7.15
C ALA A 458 10.15 -13.93 7.61
N TYR A 459 9.17 -13.70 6.74
CA TYR A 459 7.75 -13.87 7.07
C TYR A 459 7.35 -15.34 7.27
N GLU A 460 7.94 -16.27 6.53
CA GLU A 460 7.74 -17.70 6.75
C GLU A 460 8.25 -18.11 8.13
N LYS A 461 9.46 -17.66 8.52
CA LYS A 461 10.01 -17.88 9.87
C LYS A 461 9.13 -17.24 10.96
N LEU A 462 8.67 -16.01 10.75
CA LEU A 462 7.74 -15.33 11.68
C LEU A 462 6.42 -16.10 11.83
N SER A 463 5.88 -16.64 10.74
CA SER A 463 4.69 -17.49 10.75
C SER A 463 4.90 -18.76 11.58
N LYS A 464 6.05 -19.42 11.44
CA LYS A 464 6.41 -20.59 12.27
C LYS A 464 6.44 -20.24 13.76
N LEU A 465 7.09 -19.13 14.14
CA LEU A 465 7.14 -18.66 15.53
C LEU A 465 5.73 -18.33 16.08
N LYS A 466 4.87 -17.73 15.25
CA LYS A 466 3.48 -17.46 15.60
C LYS A 466 2.69 -18.76 15.81
N ASN A 467 2.81 -19.72 14.90
CA ASN A 467 2.10 -20.99 14.98
C ASN A 467 2.58 -21.81 16.19
N ASN A 468 3.87 -21.78 16.51
CA ASN A 468 4.41 -22.40 17.72
C ASN A 468 3.76 -21.84 19.00
N ARG A 469 3.58 -20.51 19.09
CA ARG A 469 2.82 -19.89 20.19
C ARG A 469 1.38 -20.41 20.24
N LEU A 470 0.68 -20.44 19.10
CA LEU A 470 -0.71 -20.88 19.02
C LEU A 470 -0.88 -22.37 19.39
N ASN A 471 0.14 -23.18 19.13
CA ASN A 471 0.19 -24.61 19.49
C ASN A 471 0.63 -24.86 20.95
N GLY A 472 0.86 -23.81 21.75
CA GLY A 472 1.20 -23.92 23.17
C GLY A 472 2.68 -24.21 23.47
N ILE A 473 3.59 -24.03 22.50
CA ILE A 473 5.04 -24.14 22.73
C ILE A 473 5.49 -22.94 23.58
N THR A 474 6.16 -23.21 24.69
CA THR A 474 6.60 -22.20 25.67
C THR A 474 8.12 -22.05 25.77
N GLU A 475 8.87 -22.76 24.93
CA GLU A 475 10.33 -22.70 24.91
C GLU A 475 10.82 -21.36 24.33
N VAL A 476 11.64 -20.65 25.09
CA VAL A 476 12.18 -19.34 24.71
C VAL A 476 13.00 -19.48 23.42
N GLY A 477 12.73 -18.60 22.45
CA GLY A 477 13.36 -18.65 21.12
C GLY A 477 12.61 -19.50 20.09
N GLN A 478 11.63 -20.32 20.50
CA GLN A 478 10.78 -21.11 19.60
C GLN A 478 9.40 -20.47 19.35
N TYR A 479 9.04 -19.41 20.08
CA TYR A 479 7.81 -18.65 19.87
C TYR A 479 8.08 -17.14 19.93
N ILE A 480 7.06 -16.35 19.59
CA ILE A 480 7.11 -14.88 19.68
C ILE A 480 5.83 -14.32 20.31
N SER A 481 5.94 -13.38 21.25
CA SER A 481 4.80 -12.70 21.85
C SER A 481 3.95 -11.95 20.82
N VAL A 482 2.67 -11.71 21.12
CA VAL A 482 1.76 -10.97 20.22
C VAL A 482 2.29 -9.58 19.92
N ARG A 483 2.90 -8.93 20.93
CA ARG A 483 3.52 -7.62 20.77
C ARG A 483 4.69 -7.67 19.78
N SER A 484 5.62 -8.59 19.98
CA SER A 484 6.80 -8.71 19.13
C SER A 484 6.47 -9.21 17.73
N GLU A 485 5.41 -10.02 17.57
CA GLU A 485 4.86 -10.40 16.26
C GLU A 485 4.42 -9.18 15.47
N ILE A 486 3.65 -8.27 16.09
CA ILE A 486 3.16 -7.06 15.43
C ILE A 486 4.34 -6.13 15.09
N ILE A 487 5.27 -5.89 16.02
CA ILE A 487 6.46 -5.06 15.78
C ILE A 487 7.31 -5.66 14.64
N SER A 488 7.52 -6.98 14.65
CA SER A 488 8.23 -7.69 13.59
C SER A 488 7.51 -7.58 12.25
N THR A 489 6.18 -7.67 12.22
CA THR A 489 5.39 -7.50 11.00
C THR A 489 5.67 -6.14 10.34
N TYR A 490 5.77 -5.07 11.12
CA TYR A 490 6.08 -3.74 10.59
C TYR A 490 7.55 -3.60 10.17
N ALA A 491 8.47 -4.20 10.94
CA ALA A 491 9.91 -4.17 10.64
C ALA A 491 10.26 -4.96 9.35
N LEU A 492 9.52 -6.06 9.10
CA LEU A 492 9.66 -6.89 7.92
C LEU A 492 8.93 -6.32 6.70
N CYS A 493 7.95 -5.43 6.90
CA CYS A 493 7.22 -4.80 5.81
C CYS A 493 8.10 -3.80 5.03
N GLY A 494 8.71 -4.29 3.96
CA GLY A 494 9.45 -3.50 2.97
C GLY A 494 10.38 -4.39 2.13
N PHE A 495 10.55 -4.06 0.85
CA PHE A 495 11.47 -4.76 -0.06
C PHE A 495 12.96 -4.48 0.16
N ALA A 496 13.34 -3.77 1.23
CA ALA A 496 14.72 -3.44 1.54
C ALA A 496 15.56 -4.70 1.85
N ASN A 497 16.18 -5.28 0.82
CA ASN A 497 17.13 -6.38 0.90
C ASN A 497 18.16 -6.33 -0.25
N PHE A 498 19.25 -7.11 -0.16
CA PHE A 498 20.31 -7.12 -1.19
C PHE A 498 19.86 -7.66 -2.55
N SER A 499 18.88 -8.57 -2.60
CA SER A 499 18.29 -9.05 -3.87
C SER A 499 17.57 -7.92 -4.61
N SER A 500 16.78 -7.14 -3.89
CA SER A 500 16.03 -6.00 -4.40
C SER A 500 16.94 -4.90 -4.95
N LEU A 501 18.19 -4.78 -4.48
CA LEU A 501 19.19 -3.88 -5.07
C LEU A 501 19.40 -4.20 -6.55
N GLY A 502 19.57 -5.47 -6.90
CA GLY A 502 19.69 -5.92 -8.29
C GLY A 502 18.42 -5.69 -9.09
N ILE A 503 17.25 -5.97 -8.50
CA ILE A 503 15.94 -5.77 -9.12
C ILE A 503 15.70 -4.30 -9.45
N VAL A 504 16.00 -3.38 -8.52
CA VAL A 504 15.85 -1.94 -8.73
C VAL A 504 16.82 -1.42 -9.79
N ILE A 505 18.10 -1.81 -9.73
CA ILE A 505 19.07 -1.40 -10.76
C ILE A 505 18.60 -1.87 -12.13
N GLY A 506 18.24 -3.15 -12.28
CA GLY A 506 17.77 -3.72 -13.54
C GLY A 506 16.47 -3.08 -14.02
N GLY A 507 15.48 -2.98 -13.13
CA GLY A 507 14.15 -2.43 -13.40
C GLY A 507 14.22 -0.96 -13.82
N LEU A 508 14.77 -0.08 -12.98
CA LEU A 508 14.82 1.35 -13.29
C LEU A 508 15.76 1.64 -14.47
N SER A 509 16.89 0.93 -14.61
CA SER A 509 17.78 1.12 -15.76
C SER A 509 17.13 0.68 -17.07
N SER A 510 16.23 -0.31 -17.05
CA SER A 510 15.46 -0.68 -18.24
C SER A 510 14.46 0.40 -18.65
N ILE A 511 13.90 1.14 -17.67
CA ILE A 511 12.94 2.22 -17.91
C ILE A 511 13.66 3.49 -18.39
N CYS A 512 14.81 3.82 -17.81
CA CYS A 512 15.61 4.99 -18.17
C CYS A 512 17.12 4.67 -18.23
N PRO A 513 17.62 4.11 -19.35
CA PRO A 513 19.02 3.67 -19.47
C PRO A 513 20.04 4.80 -19.26
N SER A 514 19.70 6.02 -19.66
CA SER A 514 20.57 7.20 -19.52
C SER A 514 20.86 7.59 -18.07
N ARG A 515 20.09 7.08 -17.09
CA ARG A 515 20.26 7.38 -15.66
C ARG A 515 20.81 6.20 -14.86
N LYS A 516 21.28 5.13 -15.53
CA LYS A 516 21.84 3.93 -14.89
C LYS A 516 22.95 4.27 -13.89
N SER A 517 23.87 5.17 -14.24
CA SER A 517 24.97 5.59 -13.35
C SER A 517 24.47 6.24 -12.07
N ASP A 518 23.46 7.11 -12.17
CA ASP A 518 22.87 7.78 -11.02
C ASP A 518 22.14 6.79 -10.10
N ILE A 519 21.37 5.85 -10.69
CA ILE A 519 20.67 4.79 -9.95
C ILE A 519 21.68 3.95 -9.16
N SER A 520 22.73 3.45 -9.83
CA SER A 520 23.76 2.65 -9.17
C SER A 520 24.51 3.40 -8.07
N ALA A 521 24.70 4.72 -8.21
CA ALA A 521 25.38 5.53 -7.21
C ALA A 521 24.57 5.72 -5.91
N VAL A 522 23.24 5.71 -5.98
CA VAL A 522 22.37 6.01 -4.83
C VAL A 522 21.68 4.79 -4.22
N VAL A 523 21.61 3.66 -4.94
CA VAL A 523 20.80 2.49 -4.54
C VAL A 523 21.21 1.86 -3.21
N LEU A 524 22.51 1.77 -2.88
CA LEU A 524 22.95 1.19 -1.61
C LEU A 524 22.55 2.08 -0.42
N ARG A 525 22.66 3.41 -0.58
CA ARG A 525 22.16 4.39 0.40
C ARG A 525 20.64 4.29 0.54
N ALA A 526 19.95 4.11 -0.58
CA ALA A 526 18.50 3.95 -0.59
C ALA A 526 18.06 2.66 0.11
N LEU A 527 18.82 1.57 -0.03
CA LEU A 527 18.58 0.30 0.67
C LEU A 527 18.61 0.50 2.20
N ILE A 528 19.69 1.10 2.72
CA ILE A 528 19.83 1.40 4.15
C ILE A 528 18.71 2.32 4.63
N THR A 529 18.39 3.35 3.84
CA THR A 529 17.32 4.29 4.16
C THR A 529 15.96 3.60 4.19
N GLY A 530 15.66 2.71 3.24
CA GLY A 530 14.44 1.92 3.18
C GLY A 530 14.32 0.94 4.35
N THR A 531 15.42 0.29 4.75
CA THR A 531 15.45 -0.54 5.97
C THR A 531 15.10 0.30 7.19
N CYS A 532 15.69 1.48 7.35
CA CYS A 532 15.36 2.38 8.46
C CYS A 532 13.90 2.84 8.44
N VAL A 533 13.26 2.97 7.27
CA VAL A 533 11.82 3.30 7.20
C VAL A 533 10.97 2.21 7.85
N SER A 534 11.19 0.93 7.50
CA SER A 534 10.46 -0.17 8.13
C SER A 534 10.72 -0.24 9.65
N LEU A 535 11.96 0.01 10.09
CA LEU A 535 12.32 0.02 11.52
C LEU A 535 11.66 1.18 12.28
N VAL A 536 11.66 2.39 11.72
CA VAL A 536 10.95 3.56 12.29
C VAL A 536 9.45 3.29 12.35
N ASN A 537 8.89 2.61 11.35
CA ASN A 537 7.49 2.19 11.35
C ASN A 537 7.15 1.24 12.50
N ALA A 538 8.03 0.27 12.74
CA ALA A 538 7.92 -0.65 13.86
C ALA A 538 8.02 0.04 15.23
N CYS A 539 8.93 1.02 15.37
CA CYS A 539 9.02 1.82 16.60
C CYS A 539 7.76 2.65 16.86
N ILE A 540 7.21 3.29 15.83
CA ILE A 540 6.06 4.19 15.98
C ILE A 540 4.81 3.43 16.44
N LEU A 541 4.67 2.17 16.03
CA LEU A 541 3.58 1.30 16.46
C LEU A 541 3.49 1.16 18.00
N LEU A 542 4.62 1.12 18.70
CA LEU A 542 4.62 0.90 20.15
C LEU A 542 3.98 2.06 20.94
N TYR A 543 4.05 3.29 20.45
CA TYR A 543 3.31 4.43 21.04
C TYR A 543 1.80 4.26 20.92
N THR A 544 1.37 3.60 19.84
CA THR A 544 -0.03 3.58 19.46
C THR A 544 -0.76 2.33 19.97
N SER A 545 -0.03 1.28 20.36
CA SER A 545 -0.60 0.00 20.81
C SER A 545 -1.10 0.02 22.26
N PHE A 546 -2.41 -0.24 22.43
CA PHE A 546 -3.09 -0.26 23.72
C PHE A 546 -3.46 -1.68 24.14
N GLN A 547 -2.49 -2.46 24.59
CA GLN A 547 -2.70 -3.91 24.76
C GLN A 547 -3.50 -4.34 26.01
N ASN A 548 -3.88 -3.45 26.95
CA ASN A 548 -4.40 -3.88 28.28
C ASN A 548 -5.84 -3.44 28.65
N ILE A 549 -6.70 -2.98 27.74
CA ILE A 549 -8.13 -2.74 28.09
C ILE A 549 -9.12 -3.68 27.38
N PHE A 550 -8.75 -4.35 26.29
CA PHE A 550 -9.71 -5.23 25.61
C PHE A 550 -10.00 -6.53 26.36
N TYR A 551 -9.03 -7.12 27.06
CA TYR A 551 -9.30 -8.29 27.94
C TYR A 551 -10.21 -7.95 29.14
N PHE A 552 -10.20 -6.71 29.61
CA PHE A 552 -11.08 -6.28 30.71
C PHE A 552 -12.50 -5.97 30.22
N CYS A 553 -12.64 -5.48 28.98
CA CYS A 553 -13.94 -5.12 28.41
C CYS A 553 -14.70 -6.34 27.85
N GLU A 554 -14.01 -7.41 27.45
CA GLU A 554 -14.67 -8.69 27.09
C GLU A 554 -15.20 -9.47 28.30
N THR A 555 -14.61 -9.29 29.49
CA THR A 555 -15.02 -10.04 30.69
C THR A 555 -15.98 -9.29 31.61
N LYS A 556 -16.05 -7.95 31.54
CA LYS A 556 -17.02 -7.15 32.30
C LYS A 556 -17.52 -5.95 31.50
N GLY A 557 -18.67 -6.09 30.84
CA GLY A 557 -19.48 -4.94 30.45
C GLY A 557 -19.95 -4.85 29.00
N PHE A 558 -20.37 -5.95 28.37
CA PHE A 558 -21.07 -5.93 27.07
C PHE A 558 -22.59 -6.10 27.20
N SER A 559 -23.21 -5.48 28.20
CA SER A 559 -24.68 -5.38 28.35
C SER A 559 -25.21 -3.94 28.32
N HIS A 560 -24.36 -2.92 28.44
CA HIS A 560 -24.82 -1.52 28.56
C HIS A 560 -24.66 -0.65 27.30
N PHE A 561 -23.95 -1.11 26.25
CA PHE A 561 -23.75 -0.34 25.01
C PHE A 561 -24.86 -0.54 23.95
N PHE A 562 -25.84 -1.41 24.23
CA PHE A 562 -27.07 -1.48 23.42
C PHE A 562 -28.10 -0.38 23.76
N HIS A 563 -27.83 0.48 24.75
CA HIS A 563 -28.70 1.62 25.07
C HIS A 563 -28.34 2.91 24.32
N SER A 564 -27.12 3.04 23.79
CA SER A 564 -26.72 4.20 22.97
C SER A 564 -27.07 4.04 21.49
N SER A 565 -27.26 2.81 21.00
CA SER A 565 -27.87 2.55 19.68
C SER A 565 -29.37 2.89 19.66
N GLN A 566 -30.06 2.90 20.81
CA GLN A 566 -31.42 3.42 20.93
C GLN A 566 -31.49 4.96 20.84
N LEU A 567 -30.45 5.69 21.28
CA LEU A 567 -30.41 7.15 21.17
C LEU A 567 -30.14 7.62 19.73
N PHE A 568 -29.25 6.94 19.00
CA PHE A 568 -29.03 7.20 17.57
C PHE A 568 -30.20 6.69 16.70
N SER A 569 -30.84 5.58 17.09
CA SER A 569 -32.09 5.12 16.49
C SER A 569 -33.25 6.10 16.75
N SER A 570 -33.32 6.74 17.93
CA SER A 570 -34.37 7.73 18.25
C SER A 570 -34.21 9.07 17.50
N MET A 571 -32.98 9.44 17.13
CA MET A 571 -32.73 10.60 16.26
C MET A 571 -33.02 10.31 14.78
N LEU A 572 -32.93 9.03 14.34
CA LEU A 572 -33.27 8.61 12.98
C LEU A 572 -34.72 8.12 12.83
N SER A 573 -35.41 7.79 13.93
CA SER A 573 -36.83 7.45 13.94
C SER A 573 -37.74 8.68 13.93
N GLY A 574 -37.19 9.87 14.18
CA GLY A 574 -37.84 11.15 13.89
C GLY A 574 -37.77 11.42 12.39
N GLY A 575 -38.76 10.91 11.66
CA GLY A 575 -38.76 10.87 10.20
C GLY A 575 -38.39 12.19 9.51
N ASP A 576 -37.22 12.20 8.89
CA ASP A 576 -36.83 13.17 7.85
C ASP A 576 -36.23 12.44 6.62
N ILE A 577 -36.86 11.31 6.26
CA ILE A 577 -36.62 10.58 4.99
C ILE A 577 -36.85 11.49 3.77
N THR A 578 -37.63 12.56 3.95
CA THR A 578 -37.91 13.60 2.96
C THR A 578 -36.63 14.31 2.48
N TYR A 579 -35.64 14.56 3.35
CA TYR A 579 -34.42 15.27 2.95
C TYR A 579 -33.47 14.44 2.07
N ILE A 580 -33.41 13.13 2.30
CA ILE A 580 -32.58 12.22 1.49
C ILE A 580 -33.26 11.95 0.14
N CYS A 581 -34.58 11.74 0.13
CA CYS A 581 -35.35 11.65 -1.11
C CYS A 581 -35.25 12.94 -1.93
N ILE A 582 -35.42 14.12 -1.32
CA ILE A 582 -35.27 15.41 -2.02
C ILE A 582 -33.86 15.58 -2.60
N CYS A 583 -32.80 15.18 -1.88
CA CYS A 583 -31.43 15.24 -2.40
C CYS A 583 -31.22 14.31 -3.61
N VAL A 584 -31.76 13.08 -3.57
CA VAL A 584 -31.62 12.09 -4.65
C VAL A 584 -32.50 12.44 -5.85
N THR A 585 -33.73 12.94 -5.64
CA THR A 585 -34.62 13.40 -6.72
C THR A 585 -34.11 14.71 -7.36
N ALA A 586 -33.54 15.61 -6.57
CA ALA A 586 -32.86 16.80 -7.09
C ALA A 586 -31.67 16.40 -7.97
N MET A 587 -30.91 15.37 -7.57
CA MET A 587 -29.78 14.83 -8.35
C MET A 587 -30.23 14.20 -9.68
N ALA A 588 -31.34 13.45 -9.69
CA ALA A 588 -31.93 12.92 -10.92
C ALA A 588 -32.41 14.03 -11.86
N SER A 589 -33.05 15.08 -11.34
CA SER A 589 -33.49 16.24 -12.13
C SER A 589 -32.32 17.06 -12.70
N HIS A 590 -31.21 17.12 -11.94
CA HIS A 590 -30.04 17.90 -12.33
C HIS A 590 -29.16 17.16 -13.35
N LEU A 591 -29.10 15.82 -13.28
CA LEU A 591 -28.47 14.98 -14.30
C LEU A 591 -29.24 15.03 -15.63
N LEU A 592 -30.58 15.09 -15.58
CA LEU A 592 -31.43 15.31 -16.76
C LEU A 592 -31.27 16.72 -17.37
N LYS A 593 -30.98 17.75 -16.54
CA LYS A 593 -30.71 19.13 -17.01
C LYS A 593 -29.29 19.33 -17.54
N VAL A 594 -28.33 18.49 -17.16
CA VAL A 594 -26.94 18.51 -17.69
C VAL A 594 -26.81 17.65 -18.96
N ALA A 595 -27.79 16.77 -19.21
CA ALA A 595 -27.92 15.99 -20.44
C ALA A 595 -28.68 16.70 -21.58
N ARG A 596 -29.29 17.86 -21.31
CA ARG A 596 -29.69 18.86 -22.32
C ARG A 596 -28.60 19.91 -22.43
#